data_AF-A0A430FU44-F1
#
_entry.id   AF-A0A430FU44-F1
#
_cell.length_a   1.000
_cell.length_b   1.000
_cell.length_c   1.000
_cell.angle_alpha   90.00
_cell.angle_beta   90.00
_cell.angle_gamma   90.00
#
_symmetry.space_group_name_H-M   'P 1'
#
loop_
_entity.id
_entity.type
_entity.pdbx_description
1 polymer ?
#
loop_
_entity_poly.entity_id
_entity_poly.type
_entity_poly.pdbx_seq_one_letter_code
_entity_poly.pdbx_strand_id
1 'polypeptide(L)'
;MAEIMTIKLGGRTNFVEEIPYGGGAKRSQYGWEEGMTEDQCWEAAQGWWRLEPGRAIRAKLALVLNNDSEVVAIGRIEGVVKGEDRLWLLGKQDATGYEQWLHKHVNRNRSQNPIAYFDEKRFVKPEDVTAETADIIIDDAKN
;
A
#
# COMPACT_ATOMS: atom_id res chain seq x y z
N MET A 1 12.43 8.52 10.98
CA MET A 1 11.06 9.03 10.72
C MET A 1 10.23 7.86 10.26
N ALA A 2 8.97 7.76 10.71
CA ALA A 2 8.10 6.68 10.29
C ALA A 2 7.66 6.94 8.84
N GLU A 3 7.78 5.93 8.00
CA GLU A 3 7.39 6.03 6.59
C GLU A 3 6.05 5.32 6.39
N ILE A 4 5.22 5.89 5.52
CA ILE A 4 4.03 5.25 4.98
C ILE A 4 4.33 4.92 3.53
N MET A 5 4.13 3.65 3.18
CA MET A 5 4.21 3.16 1.80
C MET A 5 2.83 3.27 1.15
N THR A 6 2.78 3.65 -0.12
CA THR A 6 1.57 3.51 -0.94
C THR A 6 1.83 2.49 -2.03
N ILE A 7 0.89 1.59 -2.27
CA ILE A 7 0.97 0.54 -3.28
C ILE A 7 -0.23 0.70 -4.21
N LYS A 8 -0.02 1.25 -5.40
CA LYS A 8 -1.05 1.40 -6.41
C LYS A 8 -1.19 0.12 -7.22
N LEU A 9 -2.31 -0.56 -7.04
CA LEU A 9 -2.67 -1.74 -7.81
C LEU A 9 -3.12 -1.31 -9.20
N GLY A 10 -2.58 -1.95 -10.23
CA GLY A 10 -3.06 -1.81 -11.60
C GLY A 10 -4.35 -2.59 -11.83
N GLY A 11 -4.83 -2.63 -13.08
CA GLY A 11 -5.94 -3.52 -13.47
C GLY A 11 -5.62 -4.99 -13.17
N ARG A 12 -6.64 -5.75 -12.76
CA ARG A 12 -6.47 -7.16 -12.37
C ARG A 12 -5.93 -8.00 -13.52
N THR A 13 -4.88 -8.75 -13.24
CA THR A 13 -4.27 -9.71 -14.16
C THR A 13 -4.05 -11.05 -13.47
N ASN A 14 -4.29 -12.14 -14.21
CA ASN A 14 -3.94 -13.48 -13.75
C ASN A 14 -2.42 -13.65 -13.82
N PHE A 15 -1.80 -13.98 -12.69
CA PHE A 15 -0.37 -14.21 -12.61
C PHE A 15 -0.10 -15.25 -11.53
N VAL A 16 0.76 -16.23 -11.81
CA VAL A 16 1.09 -17.27 -10.84
C VAL A 16 2.46 -17.00 -10.24
N GLU A 17 2.49 -16.64 -8.96
CA GLU A 17 3.71 -16.32 -8.21
C GLU A 17 3.86 -17.27 -7.01
N GLU A 18 5.07 -17.73 -6.73
CA GLU A 18 5.33 -18.52 -5.52
C GLU A 18 5.43 -17.62 -4.30
N ILE A 19 4.70 -17.98 -3.24
CA ILE A 19 4.74 -17.27 -1.96
C ILE A 19 6.00 -17.71 -1.21
N PRO A 20 6.89 -16.78 -0.83
CA PRO A 20 8.10 -17.12 -0.09
C PRO A 20 7.76 -17.80 1.23
N TYR A 21 8.46 -18.90 1.54
CA TYR A 21 8.22 -19.72 2.73
C TYR A 21 6.81 -20.34 2.82
N GLY A 22 5.99 -20.25 1.76
CA GLY A 22 4.64 -20.81 1.71
C GLY A 22 4.58 -22.31 1.38
N GLY A 23 5.70 -23.03 1.43
CA GLY A 23 5.73 -24.47 1.16
C GLY A 23 5.28 -24.86 -0.26
N GLY A 24 5.52 -24.00 -1.25
CA GLY A 24 5.07 -24.20 -2.64
C GLY A 24 3.68 -23.63 -2.93
N ALA A 25 3.05 -22.93 -1.98
CA ALA A 25 1.84 -22.16 -2.23
C ALA A 25 2.08 -21.10 -3.31
N LYS A 26 1.10 -20.96 -4.20
CA LYS A 26 1.14 -20.01 -5.30
C LYS A 26 -0.02 -19.05 -5.22
N ARG A 27 0.25 -17.77 -5.42
CA ARG A 27 -0.73 -16.72 -5.59
C ARG A 27 -1.05 -16.57 -7.08
N SER A 28 -2.32 -16.41 -7.42
CA SER A 28 -2.79 -16.43 -8.83
C SER A 28 -3.24 -15.07 -9.38
N GLN A 29 -3.24 -14.01 -8.55
CA GLN A 29 -3.89 -12.75 -8.89
C GLN A 29 -3.12 -11.54 -8.39
N TYR A 30 -2.98 -10.55 -9.27
CA TYR A 30 -2.40 -9.25 -8.97
C TYR A 30 -3.29 -8.14 -9.54
N GLY A 31 -3.35 -7.01 -8.85
CA GLY A 31 -4.15 -5.85 -9.26
C GLY A 31 -5.47 -5.73 -8.50
N TRP A 32 -6.25 -4.73 -8.88
CA TRP A 32 -7.51 -4.36 -8.26
C TRP A 32 -8.66 -4.47 -9.25
N GLU A 33 -9.83 -4.86 -8.75
CA GLU A 33 -11.13 -4.73 -9.43
C GLU A 33 -12.20 -4.30 -8.42
N GLU A 34 -13.28 -3.74 -8.93
CA GLU A 34 -14.41 -3.31 -8.11
C GLU A 34 -15.03 -4.48 -7.34
N GLY A 35 -15.35 -4.26 -6.06
CA GLY A 35 -15.96 -5.26 -5.18
C GLY A 35 -14.97 -6.17 -4.43
N MET A 36 -13.66 -6.01 -4.63
CA MET A 36 -12.66 -6.69 -3.79
C MET A 36 -12.76 -6.22 -2.33
N THR A 37 -12.64 -7.16 -1.39
CA THR A 37 -12.54 -6.84 0.03
C THR A 37 -11.17 -6.23 0.37
N GLU A 38 -11.06 -5.61 1.54
CA GLU A 38 -9.78 -5.08 2.02
C GLU A 38 -8.71 -6.18 2.14
N ASP A 39 -9.09 -7.37 2.62
CA ASP A 39 -8.20 -8.54 2.69
C ASP A 39 -7.70 -8.96 1.31
N GLN A 40 -8.59 -9.01 0.31
CA GLN A 40 -8.21 -9.33 -1.06
C GLN A 40 -7.30 -8.26 -1.66
N CYS A 41 -7.54 -6.98 -1.35
CA CYS A 41 -6.68 -5.88 -1.78
C CYS A 41 -5.30 -5.95 -1.11
N TRP A 42 -5.24 -6.29 0.18
CA TRP A 42 -3.99 -6.50 0.89
C TRP A 42 -3.21 -7.70 0.36
N GLU A 43 -3.88 -8.85 0.19
CA GLU A 43 -3.29 -10.02 -0.47
C GLU A 43 -2.76 -9.63 -1.85
N ALA A 44 -3.52 -8.83 -2.61
CA ALA A 44 -3.08 -8.31 -3.91
C ALA A 44 -1.83 -7.41 -3.81
N ALA A 45 -1.66 -6.70 -2.70
CA ALA A 45 -0.51 -5.85 -2.43
C ALA A 45 0.71 -6.62 -1.88
N GLN A 46 0.55 -7.85 -1.36
CA GLN A 46 1.66 -8.68 -0.86
C GLN A 46 2.39 -9.43 -2.00
N GLY A 47 2.86 -8.72 -3.03
CA GLY A 47 3.59 -9.31 -4.16
C GLY A 47 5.11 -9.06 -4.14
N TRP A 48 5.82 -9.52 -5.16
CA TRP A 48 7.22 -9.17 -5.39
C TRP A 48 7.37 -7.78 -6.02
N TRP A 49 7.82 -6.80 -5.23
CA TRP A 49 7.94 -5.40 -5.63
C TRP A 49 9.39 -4.95 -5.77
N ARG A 50 9.64 -4.02 -6.69
CA ARG A 50 10.88 -3.24 -6.72
C ARG A 50 10.79 -2.12 -5.69
N LEU A 51 11.18 -2.44 -4.47
CA LEU A 51 11.20 -1.54 -3.32
C LEU A 51 12.59 -0.97 -3.10
N GLU A 52 12.66 0.22 -2.50
CA GLU A 52 13.89 0.68 -1.88
C GLU A 52 14.02 -0.02 -0.50
N PRO A 53 15.05 -0.85 -0.25
CA PRO A 53 15.11 -1.70 0.93
C PRO A 53 15.09 -0.94 2.25
N GLY A 54 15.82 0.17 2.35
CA GLY A 54 15.92 0.94 3.60
C GLY A 54 14.57 1.53 4.02
N ARG A 55 13.81 2.06 3.06
CA ARG A 55 12.48 2.65 3.24
C ARG A 55 11.43 1.60 3.47
N ALA A 56 11.49 0.46 2.78
CA ALA A 56 10.57 -0.65 3.00
C ALA A 56 10.65 -1.19 4.43
N ILE A 57 11.87 -1.30 4.99
CA ILE A 57 12.08 -1.74 6.38
C ILE A 57 11.59 -0.70 7.40
N ARG A 58 11.64 0.59 7.08
CA ARG A 58 11.15 1.66 7.96
C ARG A 58 9.65 1.92 7.84
N ALA A 59 9.04 1.47 6.74
CA ALA A 59 7.62 1.64 6.53
C ALA A 59 6.84 0.76 7.50
N LYS A 60 5.96 1.38 8.30
CA LYS A 60 5.10 0.65 9.26
C LYS A 60 3.76 0.27 8.65
N LEU A 61 3.30 1.10 7.71
CA LEU A 61 1.99 1.00 7.08
C LEU A 61 2.16 1.01 5.57
N ALA A 62 1.28 0.26 4.92
CA ALA A 62 1.06 0.30 3.48
C ALA A 62 -0.40 0.68 3.21
N LEU A 63 -0.60 1.77 2.48
CA LEU A 63 -1.89 2.14 1.90
C LEU A 63 -1.99 1.51 0.52
N VAL A 64 -2.91 0.58 0.34
CA VAL A 64 -3.19 -0.05 -0.95
C VAL A 64 -4.17 0.84 -1.69
N LEU A 65 -3.83 1.22 -2.91
CA LEU A 65 -4.61 2.14 -3.71
C LEU A 65 -5.15 1.47 -4.97
N ASN A 66 -6.36 1.84 -5.37
CA ASN A 66 -6.89 1.49 -6.69
C ASN A 66 -6.31 2.38 -7.81
N ASN A 67 -6.80 2.19 -9.04
CA ASN A 67 -6.37 2.98 -10.21
C ASN A 67 -6.65 4.48 -10.08
N ASP A 68 -7.64 4.89 -9.28
CA ASP A 68 -8.01 6.28 -9.04
C ASP A 68 -7.23 6.90 -7.86
N SER A 69 -6.36 6.11 -7.22
CA SER A 69 -5.58 6.50 -6.03
C SER A 69 -6.42 6.66 -4.76
N GLU A 70 -7.58 6.01 -4.72
CA GLU A 70 -8.37 5.82 -3.51
C GLU A 70 -7.77 4.69 -2.67
N VAL A 71 -7.71 4.87 -1.35
CA VAL A 71 -7.29 3.84 -0.39
C VAL A 71 -8.36 2.76 -0.28
N VAL A 72 -8.02 1.55 -0.71
CA VAL A 72 -8.91 0.38 -0.74
C VAL A 72 -8.52 -0.70 0.28
N ALA A 73 -7.33 -0.60 0.88
CA ALA A 73 -6.95 -1.37 2.06
C ALA A 73 -5.79 -0.70 2.79
N ILE A 74 -5.64 -1.02 4.07
CA ILE A 74 -4.51 -0.62 4.89
C ILE A 74 -3.89 -1.88 5.48
N GLY A 75 -2.59 -2.05 5.28
CA GLY A 75 -1.83 -3.15 5.85
C GLY A 75 -0.75 -2.66 6.79
N ARG A 76 -0.54 -3.39 7.87
CA ARG A 76 0.63 -3.23 8.74
C ARG A 76 1.77 -4.08 8.20
N ILE A 77 2.90 -3.43 7.93
CA ILE A 77 4.12 -4.10 7.48
C ILE A 77 4.84 -4.65 8.70
N GLU A 78 5.11 -5.95 8.69
CA GLU A 78 5.81 -6.65 9.77
C GLU A 78 7.24 -7.05 9.35
N GLY A 79 7.51 -7.09 8.05
CA GLY A 79 8.83 -7.37 7.52
C GLY A 79 8.86 -7.44 6.01
N VAL A 80 10.04 -7.80 5.49
CA VAL A 80 10.24 -8.04 4.06
C VAL A 80 11.06 -9.30 3.84
N VAL A 81 10.78 -10.03 2.76
CA VAL A 81 11.64 -11.11 2.28
C VAL A 81 12.47 -10.59 1.11
N LYS A 82 13.78 -10.85 1.15
CA LYS A 82 14.69 -10.51 0.06
C LYS A 82 14.65 -11.57 -1.04
N GLY A 83 14.30 -11.16 -2.25
CA GLY A 83 14.53 -11.91 -3.48
C GLY A 83 15.80 -11.41 -4.19
N GLU A 84 15.97 -11.76 -5.47
CA GLU A 84 17.13 -11.31 -6.25
C GLU A 84 17.11 -9.80 -6.52
N ASP A 85 16.09 -9.30 -7.23
CA ASP A 85 15.92 -7.88 -7.59
C ASP A 85 14.69 -7.22 -6.92
N ARG A 86 13.93 -7.98 -6.14
CA ARG A 86 12.64 -7.59 -5.55
C ARG A 86 12.53 -7.97 -4.09
N LEU A 87 11.63 -7.29 -3.41
CA LEU A 87 11.26 -7.56 -2.02
C LEU A 87 9.79 -7.98 -1.96
N TRP A 88 9.50 -8.98 -1.13
CA TRP A 88 8.15 -9.40 -0.80
C TRP A 88 7.74 -8.76 0.53
N LEU A 89 6.51 -8.25 0.62
CA LEU A 89 6.00 -7.63 1.85
C LEU A 89 5.37 -8.68 2.77
N LEU A 90 5.80 -8.70 4.02
CA LEU A 90 5.16 -9.48 5.09
C LEU A 90 4.30 -8.56 5.95
N GLY A 91 3.15 -9.07 6.37
CA GLY A 91 2.24 -8.35 7.24
C GLY A 91 0.81 -8.84 7.10
N LYS A 92 -0.13 -8.01 7.57
CA LYS A 92 -1.56 -8.30 7.57
C LYS A 92 -2.37 -7.06 7.24
N GLN A 93 -3.56 -7.27 6.69
CA GLN A 93 -4.57 -6.22 6.62
C GLN A 93 -4.89 -5.84 8.07
N ASP A 94 -4.74 -4.56 8.39
CA ASP A 94 -4.94 -4.02 9.72
C ASP A 94 -5.07 -2.50 9.62
N ALA A 95 -6.30 -2.02 9.52
CA ALA A 95 -6.63 -0.61 9.49
C ALA A 95 -6.80 0.00 10.89
N THR A 96 -6.51 -0.74 11.97
CA THR A 96 -6.81 -0.30 13.35
C THR A 96 -6.16 1.05 13.65
N GLY A 97 -6.99 2.06 13.93
CA GLY A 97 -6.56 3.44 14.21
C GLY A 97 -6.31 4.30 12.97
N TYR A 98 -6.57 3.78 11.77
CA TYR A 98 -6.41 4.45 10.48
C TYR A 98 -7.64 4.26 9.57
N GLU A 99 -8.76 3.78 10.11
CA GLU A 99 -9.97 3.45 9.35
C GLU A 99 -10.52 4.65 8.58
N GLN A 100 -10.33 5.86 9.10
CA GLN A 100 -10.77 7.12 8.49
C GLN A 100 -10.06 7.42 7.17
N TRP A 101 -8.91 6.78 6.89
CA TRP A 101 -8.20 6.91 5.62
C TRP A 101 -8.76 6.03 4.51
N LEU A 102 -9.55 5.00 4.84
CA LEU A 102 -10.21 4.18 3.85
C LEU A 102 -11.15 5.05 2.99
N HIS A 103 -11.19 4.76 1.69
CA HIS A 103 -11.95 5.50 0.68
C HIS A 103 -11.54 6.97 0.50
N LYS A 104 -10.41 7.39 1.08
CA LYS A 104 -9.82 8.71 0.82
C LYS A 104 -8.84 8.63 -0.33
N HIS A 105 -8.64 9.75 -1.01
CA HIS A 105 -7.68 9.84 -2.11
C HIS A 105 -6.29 10.20 -1.57
N VAL A 106 -5.28 9.72 -2.28
CA VAL A 106 -3.88 10.02 -2.00
C VAL A 106 -3.29 10.65 -3.25
N ASN A 107 -3.04 11.96 -3.22
CA ASN A 107 -2.41 12.67 -4.34
C ASN A 107 -0.93 12.29 -4.48
N ARG A 108 -0.69 11.24 -5.27
CA ARG A 108 0.66 10.82 -5.65
C ARG A 108 1.18 11.73 -6.75
N ASN A 109 2.48 12.00 -6.72
CA ASN A 109 3.15 12.61 -7.86
C ASN A 109 2.96 11.74 -9.13
N ARG A 110 3.20 12.30 -10.33
CA ARG A 110 2.98 11.62 -11.62
C ARG A 110 3.92 10.43 -11.91
N SER A 111 4.63 9.92 -10.89
CA SER A 111 5.47 8.73 -11.00
C SER A 111 4.64 7.54 -11.47
N GLN A 112 5.16 6.81 -12.45
CA GLN A 112 4.59 5.56 -12.93
C GLN A 112 4.97 4.36 -12.03
N ASN A 113 5.83 4.56 -11.03
CA ASN A 113 6.13 3.50 -10.08
C ASN A 113 4.86 3.23 -9.25
N PRO A 114 4.34 1.99 -9.18
CA PRO A 114 3.21 1.67 -8.32
C PRO A 114 3.52 1.90 -6.83
N ILE A 115 4.80 1.92 -6.45
CA ILE A 115 5.25 2.18 -5.08
C ILE A 115 5.65 3.65 -4.93
N ALA A 116 5.18 4.27 -3.84
CA ALA A 116 5.74 5.52 -3.33
C ALA A 116 5.85 5.44 -1.80
N TYR A 117 6.67 6.31 -1.22
CA TYR A 117 6.77 6.41 0.23
C TYR A 117 6.79 7.87 0.65
N PHE A 118 6.15 8.12 1.77
CA PHE A 118 5.91 9.43 2.33
C PHE A 118 6.30 9.42 3.81
N ASP A 119 6.69 10.58 4.32
CA ASP A 119 6.76 10.77 5.77
C ASP A 119 5.32 10.75 6.32
N GLU A 120 5.09 10.02 7.41
CA GLU A 120 3.79 9.97 8.09
C GLU A 120 3.24 11.37 8.41
N LYS A 121 4.12 12.35 8.70
CA LYS A 121 3.74 13.74 8.98
C LYS A 121 3.08 14.45 7.80
N ARG A 122 3.21 13.92 6.59
CA ARG A 122 2.52 14.44 5.41
C ARG A 122 1.07 14.01 5.33
N PHE A 123 0.59 13.16 6.23
CA PHE A 123 -0.80 12.76 6.22
C PHE A 123 -1.61 13.56 7.24
N VAL A 124 -2.84 13.88 6.88
CA VAL A 124 -3.85 14.30 7.85
C VAL A 124 -4.01 13.16 8.85
N LYS A 125 -3.92 13.48 10.15
CA LYS A 125 -4.06 12.45 11.17
C LYS A 125 -5.44 11.80 11.09
N PRO A 126 -5.57 10.49 11.40
CA PRO A 126 -6.86 9.80 11.32
C PRO A 126 -7.97 10.49 12.13
N GLU A 127 -7.62 11.03 13.31
CA GLU A 127 -8.53 11.79 14.19
C GLU A 127 -9.05 13.11 13.60
N ASP A 128 -8.33 13.69 12.63
CA ASP A 128 -8.65 14.97 12.00
C ASP A 128 -9.35 14.79 10.64
N VAL A 129 -9.52 13.55 10.16
CA VAL A 129 -10.17 13.27 8.87
C VAL A 129 -11.69 13.39 9.00
N THR A 130 -12.26 14.23 8.15
CA THR A 130 -13.71 14.49 8.09
C THR A 130 -14.34 13.94 6.81
N ALA A 131 -15.66 14.04 6.71
CA ALA A 131 -16.39 13.70 5.49
C ALA A 131 -15.95 14.57 4.29
N GLU A 132 -15.60 15.84 4.54
CA GLU A 132 -15.16 16.80 3.52
C GLU A 132 -13.70 16.61 3.10
N THR A 133 -12.92 15.84 3.88
CA THR A 133 -11.53 15.52 3.55
C THR A 133 -11.53 14.55 2.36
N ALA A 134 -11.24 15.06 1.16
CA ALA A 134 -11.15 14.24 -0.04
C ALA A 134 -9.76 13.60 -0.19
N ASP A 135 -8.70 14.37 0.07
CA ASP A 135 -7.31 13.92 0.02
C ASP A 135 -6.70 13.91 1.43
N ILE A 136 -5.93 12.88 1.74
CA ILE A 136 -5.28 12.73 3.05
C ILE A 136 -3.81 13.12 3.05
N ILE A 137 -3.22 13.49 1.90
CA ILE A 137 -1.89 14.10 1.85
C ILE A 137 -2.02 15.60 2.06
N ILE A 138 -1.31 16.09 3.07
CA ILE A 138 -0.98 17.49 3.27
C ILE A 138 0.10 17.82 2.23
N ASP A 139 -0.31 18.50 1.15
CA ASP A 139 0.64 19.06 0.20
C ASP A 139 1.65 19.92 0.95
N ASP A 140 2.94 19.82 0.61
CA ASP A 140 3.89 20.81 1.07
C ASP A 140 3.39 22.14 0.49
N ALA A 141 2.85 23.02 1.34
CA ALA A 141 2.71 24.41 0.99
C ALA A 141 4.08 24.82 0.43
N LYS A 142 4.10 25.16 -0.86
CA LYS A 142 5.29 25.65 -1.57
C LYS A 142 6.00 26.65 -0.66
N ASN A 143 7.17 26.26 -0.15
CA ASN A 143 8.16 27.19 0.37
C ASN A 143 9.26 27.30 -0.67
#